data_AF-A0A843GQ67-F1
#
_entry.id   AF-A0A843GQ67-F1
#
_cell.length_a   1.000
_cell.length_b   1.000
_cell.length_c   1.000
_cell.angle_alpha   90.00
_cell.angle_beta   90.00
_cell.angle_gamma   90.00
#
_symmetry.space_group_name_H-M   'P 1'
#
loop_
_entity.id
_entity.type
_entity.pdbx_description
1 polymer ?
#
loop_
_entity_poly.entity_id
_entity_poly.type
_entity_poly.pdbx_seq_one_letter_code
_entity_poly.pdbx_strand_id
1 'polypeptide(L)'
;MKLTEFEHIKYKVEVNKKQIPIVEIPYSNYQVWNDLYAYAKKHFVKVDPLPSGAFPNGAYKGYFRYMIYHVNQSHELVICCSHGCYRFIIQPSKQVTNTVSGRQSVLELYKVMDEYGIDFGKYACSDGKKVKETIVKPHIQLMKQDLLRKRIHHCYHLDLNSSYASRVAEAYPELKPILEELYAKRKEDNNHFKHVLTNSIGCFQSQYCPSWEERRKVKPYAFANLSKIAVNGTREKVDYYCKKLVEAGMIPLLSNIDGIWYYSSKGAYHDETEGTSLCQYKNDHCDCDLLIASVGSYQYIEDGKCHTCMRGSSALDQVKNREDWEFGDILNANGKLNYSFDEEKGIVENYA
;
A
#
# COMPACT_ATOMS: atom_id res chain seq x y z
N MET A 1 27.40 -23.52 9.11
CA MET A 1 25.93 -23.63 9.15
C MET A 1 25.53 -25.07 8.95
N LYS A 2 24.85 -25.69 9.92
CA LYS A 2 24.30 -27.05 9.77
C LYS A 2 22.83 -26.94 9.39
N LEU A 3 22.36 -27.71 8.40
CA LEU A 3 20.94 -27.74 7.99
C LEU A 3 19.98 -28.04 9.16
N THR A 4 20.48 -28.68 10.22
CA THR A 4 19.75 -29.02 11.44
C THR A 4 19.54 -27.84 12.42
N GLU A 5 20.03 -26.64 12.08
CA GLU A 5 19.87 -25.42 12.90
C GLU A 5 18.56 -24.65 12.59
N PHE A 6 17.78 -25.06 11.58
CA PHE A 6 16.53 -24.40 11.18
C PHE A 6 15.29 -25.11 11.78
N GLU A 7 14.54 -24.44 12.65
CA GLU A 7 13.56 -25.00 13.63
C GLU A 7 12.35 -25.84 13.12
N HIS A 8 12.25 -26.20 11.84
CA HIS A 8 11.10 -26.96 11.29
C HIS A 8 11.41 -28.44 10.99
N ILE A 9 12.44 -28.99 11.64
CA ILE A 9 12.99 -30.33 11.40
C ILE A 9 12.18 -31.39 12.15
N LYS A 10 11.02 -31.82 11.65
CA LYS A 10 10.44 -33.09 12.12
C LYS A 10 9.36 -33.71 11.25
N TYR A 11 9.52 -33.76 9.92
CA TYR A 11 8.60 -34.57 9.12
C TYR A 11 9.29 -35.36 8.00
N LYS A 12 9.27 -36.69 8.12
CA LYS A 12 9.30 -37.59 6.95
C LYS A 12 7.95 -37.41 6.25
N VAL A 13 7.91 -36.69 5.14
CA VAL A 13 6.68 -36.57 4.34
C VAL A 13 6.92 -36.96 2.91
N GLU A 14 6.05 -37.81 2.38
CA GLU A 14 5.98 -38.10 0.95
C GLU A 14 5.89 -36.78 0.16
N VAL A 15 6.73 -36.65 -0.87
CA VAL A 15 6.92 -35.38 -1.57
C VAL A 15 5.72 -35.08 -2.46
N ASN A 16 4.75 -34.39 -1.88
CA ASN A 16 3.84 -33.52 -2.58
C ASN A 16 4.21 -32.07 -2.24
N LYS A 17 4.33 -31.18 -3.24
CA LYS A 17 4.84 -29.80 -3.10
C LYS A 17 4.20 -28.96 -1.98
N LYS A 18 3.03 -29.37 -1.50
CA LYS A 18 2.26 -28.70 -0.44
C LYS A 18 2.64 -29.10 0.98
N GLN A 19 3.51 -30.09 1.18
CA GLN A 19 3.75 -30.68 2.51
C GLN A 19 5.17 -30.49 3.06
N ILE A 20 6.14 -30.01 2.28
CA ILE A 20 7.47 -29.63 2.81
C ILE A 20 7.34 -28.24 3.44
N PRO A 21 7.67 -28.07 4.75
CA PRO A 21 7.69 -26.76 5.39
C PRO A 21 8.59 -25.77 4.62
N ILE A 22 8.09 -24.56 4.42
CA ILE A 22 8.80 -23.49 3.70
C ILE A 22 9.45 -22.57 4.72
N VAL A 23 10.75 -22.33 4.56
CA VAL A 23 11.44 -21.22 5.21
C VAL A 23 11.47 -20.05 4.23
N GLU A 24 10.76 -18.98 4.54
CA GLU A 24 10.78 -17.75 3.75
C GLU A 24 11.95 -16.86 4.20
N ILE A 25 12.78 -16.44 3.24
CA ILE A 25 13.93 -15.55 3.45
C ILE A 25 13.64 -14.25 2.69
N PRO A 26 13.64 -13.07 3.34
CA PRO A 26 13.48 -11.81 2.62
C PRO A 26 14.72 -11.49 1.79
N TYR A 27 14.56 -10.74 0.70
CA TYR A 27 15.70 -10.30 -0.13
C TYR A 27 16.76 -9.50 0.62
N SER A 28 16.38 -8.79 1.69
CA SER A 28 17.33 -8.12 2.59
C SER A 28 18.37 -9.07 3.22
N ASN A 29 18.06 -10.37 3.28
CA ASN A 29 18.91 -11.43 3.84
C ASN A 29 19.41 -12.40 2.76
N TYR A 30 19.58 -11.93 1.51
CA TYR A 30 19.96 -12.80 0.39
C TYR A 30 21.29 -13.53 0.58
N GLN A 31 22.24 -12.99 1.37
CA GLN A 31 23.46 -13.71 1.77
C GLN A 31 23.16 -15.05 2.43
N VAL A 32 22.16 -15.13 3.31
CA VAL A 32 21.77 -16.39 3.97
C VAL A 32 21.30 -17.42 2.94
N TRP A 33 20.53 -16.98 1.95
CA TRP A 33 20.12 -17.83 0.84
C TRP A 33 21.31 -18.27 -0.01
N ASN A 34 22.25 -17.36 -0.31
CA ASN A 34 23.46 -17.68 -1.06
C ASN A 34 24.37 -18.67 -0.33
N ASP A 35 24.49 -18.56 0.99
CA ASP A 35 25.25 -19.50 1.81
C ASP A 35 24.62 -20.91 1.77
N LEU A 36 23.28 -20.98 1.84
CA LEU A 36 22.54 -22.24 1.68
C LEU A 36 22.72 -22.82 0.27
N TYR A 37 22.69 -21.97 -0.76
CA TYR A 37 22.89 -22.38 -2.14
C TYR A 37 24.32 -22.89 -2.38
N ALA A 38 25.34 -22.18 -1.90
CA ALA A 38 26.73 -22.59 -2.00
C ALA A 38 26.98 -23.91 -1.27
N TYR A 39 26.37 -24.09 -0.10
CA TYR A 39 26.40 -25.36 0.63
C TYR A 39 25.75 -26.49 -0.18
N ALA A 40 24.58 -26.24 -0.78
CA ALA A 40 23.90 -27.22 -1.64
C ALA A 40 24.79 -27.62 -2.85
N LYS A 41 25.33 -26.64 -3.58
CA LYS A 41 26.21 -26.85 -4.74
C LYS A 41 27.44 -27.69 -4.40
N LYS A 42 28.01 -27.51 -3.20
CA LYS A 42 29.20 -28.24 -2.74
C LYS A 42 28.92 -29.68 -2.31
N HIS A 43 27.75 -29.95 -1.71
CA HIS A 43 27.48 -31.20 -1.00
C HIS A 43 26.40 -32.07 -1.64
N PHE A 44 25.71 -31.59 -2.67
CA PHE A 44 24.55 -32.22 -3.27
C PHE A 44 24.63 -32.20 -4.79
N VAL A 45 23.99 -33.17 -5.43
CA VAL A 45 23.87 -33.23 -6.89
C VAL A 45 22.69 -32.36 -7.34
N LYS A 46 22.94 -31.38 -8.21
CA LYS A 46 21.86 -30.61 -8.85
C LYS A 46 21.02 -31.55 -9.72
N VAL A 47 19.70 -31.45 -9.62
CA VAL A 47 18.78 -32.11 -10.54
C VAL A 47 17.78 -31.11 -11.08
N ASP A 48 17.38 -31.31 -12.34
CA ASP A 48 16.35 -30.48 -12.95
C ASP A 48 14.96 -31.00 -12.56
N PRO A 49 14.03 -30.10 -12.25
CA PRO A 49 12.68 -30.50 -11.89
C PRO A 49 11.94 -31.09 -13.09
N LEU A 50 11.08 -32.09 -12.84
CA LEU A 50 10.13 -32.57 -13.85
C LEU A 50 9.12 -31.46 -14.23
N PRO A 51 8.37 -31.56 -15.34
CA PRO A 51 7.31 -30.61 -15.67
C PRO A 51 6.24 -30.45 -14.56
N SER A 52 6.01 -31.51 -13.77
CA SER A 52 5.16 -31.47 -12.57
C SER A 52 5.80 -30.72 -11.39
N GLY A 53 7.08 -30.40 -11.49
CA GLY A 53 8.04 -29.95 -10.48
C GLY A 53 8.25 -30.95 -9.34
N ALA A 54 8.20 -32.24 -9.64
CA ALA A 54 8.70 -33.26 -8.72
C ALA A 54 10.19 -33.55 -9.00
N PHE A 55 10.89 -34.12 -8.01
CA PHE A 55 12.24 -34.65 -8.22
C PHE A 55 12.22 -35.77 -9.27
N PRO A 56 13.13 -35.76 -10.25
CA PRO A 56 13.26 -36.88 -11.18
C PRO A 56 13.62 -38.16 -10.41
N ASN A 57 12.85 -39.22 -10.65
CA ASN A 57 12.93 -40.53 -9.98
C ASN A 57 12.55 -40.54 -8.49
N GLY A 58 11.86 -39.50 -7.99
CA GLY A 58 11.42 -39.38 -6.60
C GLY A 58 12.52 -38.85 -5.68
N ALA A 59 12.13 -38.19 -4.59
CA ALA A 59 13.06 -37.51 -3.69
C ALA A 59 13.98 -38.44 -2.88
N TYR A 60 13.70 -39.75 -2.86
CA TYR A 60 14.37 -40.74 -2.01
C TYR A 60 15.29 -41.72 -2.76
N LYS A 61 15.33 -41.69 -4.10
CA LYS A 61 16.29 -42.49 -4.88
C LYS A 61 17.57 -41.70 -5.09
N GLY A 62 18.58 -41.95 -4.27
CA GLY A 62 19.87 -41.26 -4.33
C GLY A 62 19.87 -40.02 -3.43
N TYR A 63 20.10 -40.24 -2.14
CA TYR A 63 20.26 -39.19 -1.14
C TYR A 63 21.37 -38.22 -1.56
N PHE A 64 21.22 -36.94 -1.21
CA PHE A 64 22.09 -35.80 -1.59
C PHE A 64 21.79 -35.17 -2.95
N ARG A 65 20.60 -34.58 -3.10
CA ARG A 65 20.21 -33.79 -4.28
C ARG A 65 19.70 -32.40 -3.91
N TYR A 66 19.79 -31.46 -4.84
CA TYR A 66 19.10 -30.17 -4.74
C TYR A 66 18.47 -29.75 -6.05
N MET A 67 17.45 -28.88 -5.97
CA MET A 67 16.76 -28.27 -7.11
C MET A 67 16.57 -26.78 -6.86
N ILE A 68 16.45 -26.03 -7.95
CA ILE A 68 16.09 -24.61 -7.92
C ILE A 68 14.87 -24.39 -8.78
N TYR A 69 13.90 -23.63 -8.25
CA TYR A 69 12.79 -23.11 -9.04
C TYR A 69 12.87 -21.60 -9.13
N HIS A 70 12.51 -21.12 -10.31
CA HIS A 70 12.31 -19.71 -10.60
C HIS A 70 10.81 -19.51 -10.80
N VAL A 71 10.17 -18.75 -9.92
CA VAL A 71 8.75 -18.42 -10.04
C VAL A 71 8.60 -16.92 -9.90
N ASN A 72 8.33 -16.24 -11.01
CA ASN A 72 8.25 -14.77 -11.07
C ASN A 72 9.51 -14.11 -10.47
N GLN A 73 9.37 -13.37 -9.37
CA GLN A 73 10.45 -12.70 -8.65
C GLN A 73 10.96 -13.51 -7.44
N SER A 74 10.64 -14.80 -7.36
CA SER A 74 11.03 -15.66 -6.24
C SER A 74 11.93 -16.79 -6.71
N HIS A 75 12.91 -17.12 -5.87
CA HIS A 75 13.81 -18.25 -6.06
C HIS A 75 13.61 -19.25 -4.93
N GLU A 76 13.39 -20.50 -5.30
CA GLU A 76 13.16 -21.58 -4.36
C GLU A 76 14.30 -22.58 -4.45
N LEU A 77 14.95 -22.87 -3.32
CA LEU A 77 15.95 -23.91 -3.17
C LEU A 77 15.34 -25.08 -2.40
N VAL A 78 15.37 -26.27 -3.01
CA VAL A 78 14.95 -27.51 -2.35
C VAL A 78 16.14 -28.43 -2.22
N ILE A 79 16.47 -28.84 -0.99
CA ILE A 79 17.59 -29.74 -0.69
C ILE A 79 17.02 -31.03 -0.10
N CYS A 80 17.38 -32.19 -0.66
CA CYS A 80 17.00 -33.50 -0.12
C CYS A 80 18.24 -34.30 0.29
N CYS A 81 18.26 -34.71 1.56
CA CYS A 81 19.33 -35.50 2.18
C CYS A 81 18.75 -36.74 2.88
N SER A 82 19.62 -37.54 3.53
CA SER A 82 19.20 -38.69 4.34
C SER A 82 18.26 -38.36 5.50
N HIS A 83 18.25 -37.10 5.96
CA HIS A 83 17.46 -36.63 7.09
C HIS A 83 16.10 -36.03 6.67
N GLY A 84 15.88 -35.79 5.38
CA GLY A 84 14.63 -35.19 4.88
C GLY A 84 14.86 -34.22 3.72
N CYS A 85 13.78 -33.54 3.33
CA CYS A 85 13.82 -32.47 2.34
C CYS A 85 13.54 -31.12 3.01
N TYR A 86 14.30 -30.10 2.60
CA TYR A 86 14.25 -28.74 3.11
C TYR A 86 13.91 -27.80 1.95
N ARG A 87 13.07 -26.80 2.20
CA ARG A 87 12.61 -25.86 1.18
C ARG A 87 12.78 -24.43 1.68
N PHE A 88 13.58 -23.67 0.94
CA PHE A 88 13.88 -22.27 1.23
C PHE A 88 13.40 -21.42 0.06
N ILE A 89 12.62 -20.38 0.33
CA ILE A 89 12.16 -19.45 -0.69
C ILE A 89 12.72 -18.08 -0.37
N ILE A 90 13.45 -17.48 -1.31
CA ILE A 90 13.73 -16.06 -1.28
C ILE A 90 12.73 -15.33 -2.18
N GLN A 91 12.06 -14.34 -1.62
CA GLN A 91 11.03 -13.57 -2.30
C GLN A 91 11.05 -12.12 -1.81
N PRO A 92 10.49 -11.17 -2.57
CA PRO A 92 10.26 -9.83 -2.05
C PRO A 92 9.46 -9.93 -0.77
N SER A 93 9.88 -9.18 0.25
CA SER A 93 9.11 -9.06 1.49
C SER A 93 7.67 -8.76 1.11
N LYS A 94 6.75 -9.68 1.41
CA LYS A 94 5.33 -9.39 1.27
C LYS A 94 5.07 -8.25 2.25
N GLN A 95 4.78 -7.05 1.75
CA GLN A 95 4.11 -6.08 2.59
C GLN A 95 2.80 -6.76 3.02
N VAL A 96 2.71 -7.10 4.30
CA VAL A 96 1.44 -7.45 4.93
C VAL A 96 0.64 -6.16 4.93
N THR A 97 -0.03 -5.89 3.82
CA THR A 97 -0.96 -4.79 3.78
C THR A 97 -2.17 -5.28 4.58
N ASN A 98 -2.31 -4.85 5.83
CA ASN A 98 -3.55 -4.95 6.62
C ASN A 98 -4.65 -4.09 5.99
N THR A 99 -4.90 -4.26 4.69
CA THR A 99 -5.77 -3.41 3.89
C THR A 99 -7.11 -4.09 3.73
N VAL A 100 -8.16 -3.36 4.11
CA VAL A 100 -9.54 -3.77 3.90
C VAL A 100 -9.87 -3.59 2.41
N SER A 101 -10.34 -4.64 1.74
CA SER A 101 -10.76 -4.53 0.34
C SER A 101 -11.96 -3.59 0.20
N GLY A 102 -12.15 -2.96 -0.96
CA GLY A 102 -13.30 -2.07 -1.18
C GLY A 102 -14.66 -2.72 -0.88
N ARG A 103 -14.83 -4.02 -1.17
CA ARG A 103 -16.06 -4.74 -0.81
C ARG A 103 -16.22 -4.87 0.71
N GLN A 104 -15.16 -5.22 1.43
CA GLN A 104 -15.21 -5.29 2.89
C GLN A 104 -15.47 -3.91 3.50
N SER A 105 -14.86 -2.85 2.97
CA SER A 105 -15.10 -1.47 3.39
C SER A 105 -16.57 -1.08 3.27
N VAL A 106 -17.21 -1.38 2.13
CA VAL A 106 -18.65 -1.10 1.95
C VAL A 106 -19.51 -1.92 2.90
N LEU A 107 -19.19 -3.20 3.11
CA LEU A 107 -19.94 -4.04 4.05
C LEU A 107 -19.80 -3.57 5.49
N GLU A 108 -18.64 -3.02 5.87
CA GLU A 108 -18.44 -2.44 7.20
C GLU A 108 -19.23 -1.15 7.37
N LEU A 109 -19.16 -0.25 6.38
CA LEU A 109 -20.01 0.95 6.33
C LEU A 109 -21.49 0.59 6.45
N TYR A 110 -21.93 -0.50 5.81
CA TYR A 110 -23.31 -0.94 5.89
C TYR A 110 -23.76 -1.35 7.29
N LYS A 111 -22.89 -2.01 8.07
CA LYS A 111 -23.21 -2.36 9.45
C LYS A 111 -23.44 -1.11 10.30
N VAL A 112 -22.56 -0.11 10.17
CA VAL A 112 -22.72 1.14 10.93
C VAL A 112 -23.97 1.90 10.47
N MET A 113 -24.30 1.88 9.17
CA MET A 113 -25.54 2.47 8.68
C MET A 113 -26.79 1.79 9.27
N ASP A 114 -26.78 0.46 9.45
CA ASP A 114 -27.87 -0.26 10.11
C ASP A 114 -28.06 0.18 11.57
N GLU A 115 -26.96 0.35 12.30
CA GLU A 115 -26.97 0.76 13.72
C GLU A 115 -27.63 2.13 13.90
N TYR A 116 -27.54 2.99 12.88
CA TYR A 116 -28.17 4.31 12.82
C TYR A 116 -29.56 4.30 12.17
N GLY A 117 -30.08 3.14 11.76
CA GLY A 117 -31.39 3.02 11.12
C GLY A 117 -31.46 3.72 9.75
N ILE A 118 -30.33 3.92 9.07
CA ILE A 118 -30.29 4.52 7.73
C ILE A 118 -30.54 3.46 6.67
N ASP A 119 -31.61 3.64 5.89
CA ASP A 119 -31.77 2.91 4.64
C ASP A 119 -30.81 3.46 3.58
N PHE A 120 -29.64 2.83 3.44
CA PHE A 120 -28.64 3.23 2.46
C PHE A 120 -29.09 2.98 1.01
N GLY A 121 -30.08 2.12 0.80
CA GLY A 121 -30.66 1.83 -0.51
C GLY A 121 -31.22 3.05 -1.21
N LYS A 122 -31.68 4.05 -0.45
CA LYS A 122 -32.21 5.32 -0.97
C LYS A 122 -31.18 6.15 -1.75
N TYR A 123 -29.88 5.92 -1.53
CA TYR A 123 -28.81 6.59 -2.26
C TYR A 123 -28.39 5.85 -3.54
N ALA A 124 -28.97 4.67 -3.81
CA ALA A 124 -28.65 3.93 -5.01
C ALA A 124 -29.14 4.69 -6.26
N CYS A 125 -28.33 4.68 -7.32
CA CYS A 125 -28.67 5.28 -8.61
C CYS A 125 -29.06 4.21 -9.64
N SER A 126 -30.04 4.53 -10.48
CA SER A 126 -30.52 3.63 -11.54
C SER A 126 -29.54 3.50 -12.70
N ASP A 127 -28.91 4.62 -13.10
CA ASP A 127 -28.00 4.72 -14.25
C ASP A 127 -26.51 4.79 -13.83
N GLY A 128 -26.10 4.01 -12.84
CA GLY A 128 -24.77 4.11 -12.21
C GLY A 128 -23.58 4.01 -13.16
N LYS A 129 -23.69 3.23 -14.26
CA LYS A 129 -22.63 3.13 -15.27
C LYS A 129 -22.38 4.47 -15.98
N LYS A 130 -23.43 5.19 -16.37
CA LYS A 130 -23.30 6.53 -16.99
C LYS A 130 -22.77 7.55 -15.99
N VAL A 131 -23.22 7.47 -14.73
CA VAL A 131 -22.72 8.36 -13.67
C VAL A 131 -21.21 8.18 -13.49
N LYS A 132 -20.73 6.93 -13.46
CA LYS A 132 -19.30 6.61 -13.37
C LYS A 132 -18.48 7.28 -14.47
N GLU A 133 -18.98 7.33 -15.70
CA GLU A 133 -18.28 7.95 -16.83
C GLU A 133 -18.07 9.46 -16.63
N THR A 134 -18.85 10.10 -15.74
CA THR A 134 -18.73 11.53 -15.41
C THR A 134 -17.87 11.83 -14.17
N ILE A 135 -17.33 10.80 -13.51
CA ILE A 135 -16.46 10.96 -12.35
C ILE A 135 -15.07 11.40 -12.84
N VAL A 136 -14.58 12.53 -12.34
CA VAL A 136 -13.25 13.03 -12.73
C VAL A 136 -12.15 12.16 -12.13
N LYS A 137 -10.94 12.24 -12.71
CA LYS A 137 -9.78 11.60 -12.07
C LYS A 137 -9.49 12.27 -10.72
N PRO A 138 -9.11 11.50 -9.68
CA PRO A 138 -8.67 12.04 -8.40
C PRO A 138 -7.62 13.13 -8.57
N HIS A 139 -7.74 14.21 -7.79
CA HIS A 139 -6.82 15.34 -7.84
C HIS A 139 -5.46 14.95 -7.27
N ILE A 140 -4.42 15.05 -8.10
CA ILE A 140 -3.04 14.75 -7.75
C ILE A 140 -2.18 15.66 -8.63
N GLN A 141 -1.60 16.72 -8.06
CA GLN A 141 -0.92 17.74 -8.84
C GLN A 141 0.31 18.31 -8.12
N LEU A 142 1.41 18.35 -8.85
CA LEU A 142 2.57 19.18 -8.52
C LEU A 142 2.37 20.56 -9.13
N MET A 143 2.55 21.62 -8.35
CA MET A 143 2.24 22.98 -8.80
C MET A 143 3.26 23.52 -9.80
N LYS A 144 4.54 23.19 -9.61
CA LYS A 144 5.61 23.52 -10.56
C LYS A 144 6.66 22.41 -10.61
N GLN A 145 7.14 22.08 -11.82
CA GLN A 145 8.11 21.01 -12.05
C GLN A 145 9.48 21.29 -11.43
N ASP A 146 9.85 22.56 -11.31
CA ASP A 146 11.13 22.99 -10.73
C ASP A 146 11.19 22.79 -9.21
N LEU A 147 10.10 22.38 -8.56
CA LEU A 147 10.06 21.97 -7.15
C LEU A 147 10.60 20.56 -6.93
N LEU A 148 10.67 19.74 -7.99
CA LEU A 148 11.15 18.36 -7.87
C LEU A 148 12.60 18.31 -7.41
N ARG A 149 12.88 17.35 -6.53
CA ARG A 149 14.22 17.01 -6.03
C ARG A 149 14.93 18.16 -5.31
N LYS A 150 14.19 19.19 -4.88
CA LYS A 150 14.70 20.27 -4.04
C LYS A 150 14.19 20.10 -2.62
N ARG A 151 15.05 20.37 -1.64
CA ARG A 151 14.64 20.58 -0.26
C ARG A 151 14.01 21.96 -0.17
N ILE A 152 12.80 22.02 0.37
CA ILE A 152 12.03 23.25 0.56
C ILE A 152 11.82 23.40 2.06
N HIS A 153 12.27 24.51 2.62
CA HIS A 153 12.15 24.82 4.05
C HIS A 153 10.83 25.55 4.34
N HIS A 154 10.40 25.53 5.60
CA HIS A 154 9.18 26.21 6.06
C HIS A 154 7.92 25.79 5.31
N CYS A 155 7.75 24.47 5.21
CA CYS A 155 6.60 23.83 4.58
C CYS A 155 5.54 23.45 5.63
N TYR A 156 4.29 23.51 5.20
CA TYR A 156 3.13 23.16 6.00
C TYR A 156 2.22 22.27 5.17
N HIS A 157 1.42 21.43 5.83
CA HIS A 157 0.45 20.57 5.18
C HIS A 157 -0.96 20.87 5.67
N LEU A 158 -1.86 21.13 4.73
CA LEU A 158 -3.29 21.31 4.96
C LEU A 158 -4.00 19.98 4.67
N ASP A 159 -4.47 19.29 5.70
CA ASP A 159 -5.24 18.03 5.59
C ASP A 159 -6.75 18.31 5.62
N LEU A 160 -7.48 17.68 4.70
CA LEU A 160 -8.93 17.88 4.52
C LEU A 160 -9.79 16.89 5.31
N ASN A 161 -9.24 16.29 6.37
CA ASN A 161 -9.91 15.37 7.29
C ASN A 161 -10.81 14.35 6.56
N SER A 162 -10.20 13.36 5.89
CA SER A 162 -10.94 12.34 5.11
C SER A 162 -11.85 12.94 4.03
N SER A 163 -11.24 13.70 3.11
CA SER A 163 -11.90 14.56 2.13
C SER A 163 -13.10 13.93 1.40
N TYR A 164 -13.00 12.68 0.95
CA TYR A 164 -14.11 12.00 0.29
C TYR A 164 -15.35 11.84 1.18
N ALA A 165 -15.17 11.40 2.42
CA ALA A 165 -16.27 11.25 3.37
C ALA A 165 -16.87 12.62 3.73
N SER A 166 -16.01 13.62 3.92
CA SER A 166 -16.41 15.01 4.17
C SER A 166 -17.34 15.56 3.09
N ARG A 167 -17.06 15.31 1.81
CA ARG A 167 -17.93 15.74 0.70
C ARG A 167 -19.27 15.02 0.66
N VAL A 168 -19.29 13.72 0.99
CA VAL A 168 -20.55 12.97 1.10
C VAL A 168 -21.38 13.51 2.27
N ALA A 169 -20.75 13.80 3.42
CA ALA A 169 -21.41 14.35 4.59
C ALA A 169 -21.97 15.77 4.34
N GLU A 170 -21.30 16.60 3.55
CA GLU A 170 -21.83 17.91 3.15
C GLU A 170 -23.05 17.80 2.24
N ALA A 171 -23.04 16.85 1.29
CA ALA A 171 -24.15 16.64 0.37
C ALA A 171 -25.35 15.93 1.04
N TYR A 172 -25.09 15.08 2.03
CA TYR A 172 -26.09 14.33 2.80
C TYR A 172 -25.81 14.48 4.30
N PRO A 173 -26.26 15.57 4.93
CA PRO A 173 -25.98 15.86 6.34
C PRO A 173 -26.44 14.77 7.30
N GLU A 174 -27.45 13.99 6.94
CA GLU A 174 -27.92 12.85 7.75
C GLU A 174 -26.90 11.69 7.81
N LEU A 175 -25.94 11.63 6.88
CA LEU A 175 -24.86 10.66 6.91
C LEU A 175 -23.67 11.13 7.75
N LYS A 176 -23.62 12.41 8.13
CA LYS A 176 -22.49 12.98 8.87
C LYS A 176 -22.22 12.26 10.19
N PRO A 177 -23.20 11.96 11.07
CA PRO A 177 -22.92 11.27 12.33
C PRO A 177 -22.23 9.92 12.16
N ILE A 178 -22.61 9.18 11.12
CA ILE A 178 -22.09 7.84 10.81
C ILE A 178 -20.66 7.93 10.28
N LEU A 179 -20.43 8.86 9.35
CA LEU A 179 -19.10 9.09 8.80
C LEU A 179 -18.14 9.65 9.85
N GLU A 180 -18.63 10.51 10.76
CA GLU A 180 -17.85 11.07 11.86
C GLU A 180 -17.47 9.98 12.87
N GLU A 181 -18.38 9.06 13.19
CA GLU A 181 -18.06 7.89 14.03
C GLU A 181 -16.93 7.05 13.41
N LEU A 182 -17.06 6.72 12.13
CA LEU A 182 -16.02 5.97 11.39
C LEU A 182 -14.69 6.74 11.32
N TYR A 183 -14.74 8.06 11.20
CA TYR A 183 -13.57 8.92 11.22
C TYR A 183 -12.92 8.94 12.60
N ALA A 184 -13.70 9.02 13.68
CA ALA A 184 -13.22 8.96 15.06
C ALA A 184 -12.55 7.61 15.38
N LYS A 185 -13.13 6.50 14.91
CA LYS A 185 -12.57 5.13 15.06
C LYS A 185 -11.19 4.96 14.41
N ARG A 186 -10.74 5.88 13.55
CA ARG A 186 -9.34 5.88 13.06
C ARG A 186 -8.30 6.06 14.17
N LYS A 187 -8.67 6.63 15.32
CA LYS A 187 -7.77 6.70 16.48
C LYS A 187 -7.50 5.32 17.09
N GLU A 188 -8.42 4.38 16.90
CA GLU A 188 -8.32 3.00 17.40
C GLU A 188 -7.60 2.10 16.40
N ASP A 189 -8.01 2.13 15.13
CA ASP A 189 -7.37 1.41 14.04
C ASP A 189 -7.38 2.26 12.76
N ASN A 190 -6.36 3.11 12.62
CA ASN A 190 -6.23 3.99 11.46
C ASN A 190 -6.10 3.19 10.16
N ASN A 191 -5.43 2.04 10.17
CA ASN A 191 -5.25 1.23 8.97
C ASN A 191 -6.60 0.69 8.49
N HIS A 192 -7.43 0.17 9.39
CA HIS A 192 -8.75 -0.32 9.03
C HIS A 192 -9.70 0.80 8.61
N PHE A 193 -9.97 1.77 9.49
CA PHE A 193 -11.06 2.73 9.28
C PHE A 193 -10.74 3.80 8.24
N LYS A 194 -9.46 4.15 8.03
CA LYS A 194 -9.08 4.98 6.86
C LYS A 194 -9.45 4.26 5.56
N HIS A 195 -9.19 2.96 5.46
CA HIS A 195 -9.56 2.17 4.29
C HIS A 195 -11.07 1.94 4.18
N VAL A 196 -11.82 1.87 5.29
CA VAL A 196 -13.29 1.86 5.23
C VAL A 196 -13.80 3.13 4.56
N LEU A 197 -13.35 4.31 5.01
CA LEU A 197 -13.80 5.60 4.45
C LEU A 197 -13.35 5.80 3.00
N THR A 198 -12.09 5.50 2.67
CA THR A 198 -11.56 5.73 1.31
C THR A 198 -11.98 4.66 0.31
N ASN A 199 -11.85 3.37 0.64
CA ASN A 199 -12.06 2.29 -0.34
C ASN A 199 -13.55 2.04 -0.61
N SER A 200 -14.45 2.41 0.32
CA SER A 200 -15.90 2.37 0.05
C SER A 200 -16.28 3.24 -1.14
N ILE A 201 -15.70 4.44 -1.22
CA ILE A 201 -15.93 5.40 -2.30
C ILE A 201 -15.45 4.86 -3.65
N GLY A 202 -14.33 4.13 -3.67
CA GLY A 202 -13.87 3.41 -4.86
C GLY A 202 -14.81 2.25 -5.24
N CYS A 203 -15.32 1.51 -4.25
CA CYS A 203 -16.19 0.36 -4.48
C CYS A 203 -17.60 0.75 -4.97
N PHE A 204 -18.13 1.89 -4.53
CA PHE A 204 -19.41 2.44 -4.97
C PHE A 204 -19.56 2.60 -6.50
N GLN A 205 -18.46 2.87 -7.19
CA GLN A 205 -18.37 2.96 -8.66
C GLN A 205 -17.80 1.69 -9.32
N SER A 206 -17.79 0.56 -8.61
CA SER A 206 -17.34 -0.73 -9.14
C SER A 206 -18.49 -1.52 -9.75
N GLN A 207 -18.20 -2.30 -10.78
CA GLN A 207 -19.14 -3.32 -11.28
C GLN A 207 -19.41 -4.43 -10.26
N TYR A 208 -18.56 -4.54 -9.23
CA TYR A 208 -18.64 -5.52 -8.16
C TYR A 208 -19.16 -4.93 -6.84
N CYS A 209 -19.77 -3.74 -6.87
CA CYS A 209 -20.33 -3.11 -5.68
C CYS A 209 -21.39 -4.05 -5.05
N PRO A 210 -21.29 -4.37 -3.75
CA PRO A 210 -22.28 -5.23 -3.10
C PRO A 210 -23.65 -4.53 -3.05
N SER A 211 -24.72 -5.32 -3.12
CA SER A 211 -26.07 -4.82 -2.90
C SER A 211 -26.26 -4.46 -1.43
N TRP A 212 -26.99 -3.38 -1.18
CA TRP A 212 -27.42 -2.99 0.17
C TRP A 212 -28.41 -4.00 0.76
N GLU A 213 -29.48 -4.30 0.02
CA GLU A 213 -30.58 -5.20 0.40
C GLU A 213 -30.08 -6.65 0.56
N GLU A 214 -29.18 -7.06 -0.32
CA GLU A 214 -28.69 -8.44 -0.39
C GLU A 214 -27.16 -8.45 -0.44
N ARG A 215 -26.50 -8.22 0.70
CA ARG A 215 -25.03 -8.03 0.87
C ARG A 215 -24.11 -9.06 0.18
N ARG A 216 -24.64 -10.23 -0.17
CA ARG A 216 -23.94 -11.28 -0.92
C ARG A 216 -24.05 -11.11 -2.44
N LYS A 217 -25.07 -10.44 -2.92
CA LYS A 217 -25.29 -10.09 -4.33
C LYS A 217 -24.52 -8.82 -4.69
N VAL A 218 -24.31 -8.67 -5.98
CA VAL A 218 -23.66 -7.49 -6.60
C VAL A 218 -24.74 -6.64 -7.25
N LYS A 219 -24.70 -5.33 -7.00
CA LYS A 219 -25.48 -4.33 -7.72
C LYS A 219 -24.48 -3.38 -8.40
N PRO A 220 -24.12 -3.63 -9.67
CA PRO A 220 -23.05 -2.90 -10.35
C PRO A 220 -23.29 -1.39 -10.31
N TYR A 221 -22.27 -0.62 -9.91
CA TYR A 221 -22.30 0.84 -9.88
C TYR A 221 -23.42 1.44 -9.01
N ALA A 222 -23.95 0.68 -8.06
CA ALA A 222 -25.14 1.05 -7.30
C ALA A 222 -25.07 2.45 -6.69
N PHE A 223 -23.89 2.89 -6.24
CA PHE A 223 -23.70 4.14 -5.51
C PHE A 223 -22.73 5.08 -6.24
N ALA A 224 -22.62 4.98 -7.57
CA ALA A 224 -21.69 5.80 -8.35
C ALA A 224 -21.94 7.31 -8.20
N ASN A 225 -23.16 7.73 -7.87
CA ASN A 225 -23.50 9.11 -7.48
C ASN A 225 -22.75 9.56 -6.22
N LEU A 226 -22.64 8.72 -5.20
CA LEU A 226 -21.86 9.02 -3.98
C LEU A 226 -20.37 9.13 -4.31
N SER A 227 -19.84 8.23 -5.15
CA SER A 227 -18.46 8.35 -5.65
C SER A 227 -18.23 9.66 -6.40
N LYS A 228 -19.17 10.06 -7.25
CA LYS A 228 -19.08 11.31 -8.01
C LYS A 228 -19.02 12.52 -7.09
N ILE A 229 -19.93 12.61 -6.12
CA ILE A 229 -19.96 13.69 -5.12
C ILE A 229 -18.63 13.74 -4.36
N ALA A 230 -18.16 12.58 -3.89
CA ALA A 230 -16.92 12.49 -3.14
C ALA A 230 -15.70 12.96 -3.95
N VAL A 231 -15.51 12.41 -5.15
CA VAL A 231 -14.31 12.66 -5.96
C VAL A 231 -14.32 14.05 -6.57
N ASN A 232 -15.43 14.45 -7.19
CA ASN A 232 -15.54 15.76 -7.84
C ASN A 232 -15.52 16.89 -6.80
N GLY A 233 -16.31 16.76 -5.73
CA GLY A 233 -16.33 17.76 -4.66
C GLY A 233 -14.98 17.91 -3.96
N THR A 234 -14.22 16.82 -3.81
CA THR A 234 -12.87 16.89 -3.22
C THR A 234 -11.92 17.68 -4.09
N ARG A 235 -11.97 17.48 -5.41
CA ARG A 235 -11.19 18.28 -6.36
C ARG A 235 -11.55 19.76 -6.23
N GLU A 236 -12.83 20.09 -6.23
CA GLU A 236 -13.32 21.47 -6.08
C GLU A 236 -12.82 22.10 -4.77
N LYS A 237 -12.84 21.35 -3.66
CA LYS A 237 -12.34 21.83 -2.36
C LYS A 237 -10.83 22.04 -2.34
N VAL A 238 -10.06 21.15 -2.98
CA VAL A 238 -8.60 21.32 -3.12
C VAL A 238 -8.28 22.56 -3.95
N ASP A 239 -8.96 22.75 -5.08
CA ASP A 239 -8.79 23.92 -5.93
C ASP A 239 -9.15 25.22 -5.17
N TYR A 240 -10.22 25.18 -4.36
CA TYR A 240 -10.62 26.27 -3.47
C TYR A 240 -9.50 26.64 -2.46
N TYR A 241 -8.94 25.68 -1.73
CA TYR A 241 -7.89 25.97 -0.75
C TYR A 241 -6.56 26.36 -1.42
N CYS A 242 -6.23 25.81 -2.58
CA CYS A 242 -5.09 26.30 -3.36
C CYS A 242 -5.24 27.80 -3.66
N LYS A 243 -6.43 28.24 -4.04
CA LYS A 243 -6.72 29.67 -4.27
C LYS A 243 -6.60 30.50 -3.00
N LYS A 244 -7.17 30.03 -1.89
CA LYS A 244 -7.10 30.70 -0.58
C LYS A 244 -5.66 30.88 -0.09
N LEU A 245 -4.82 29.85 -0.24
CA LEU A 245 -3.40 29.92 0.10
C LEU A 245 -2.69 31.00 -0.73
N VAL A 246 -2.95 31.06 -2.04
CA VAL A 246 -2.39 32.10 -2.92
C VAL A 246 -2.87 33.49 -2.50
N GLU A 247 -4.16 33.66 -2.21
CA GLU A 247 -4.74 34.93 -1.74
C GLU A 247 -4.12 35.38 -0.40
N ALA A 248 -3.72 34.45 0.47
CA ALA A 248 -3.00 34.72 1.72
C ALA A 248 -1.49 35.02 1.52
N GLY A 249 -0.98 34.94 0.28
CA GLY A 249 0.43 35.14 -0.05
C GLY A 249 1.31 33.93 0.25
N MET A 250 0.72 32.73 0.32
CA MET A 250 1.41 31.45 0.48
C MET A 250 1.56 30.75 -0.88
N ILE A 251 2.44 29.75 -0.97
CA ILE A 251 2.75 29.08 -2.24
C ILE A 251 2.39 27.60 -2.14
N PRO A 252 1.27 27.15 -2.74
CA PRO A 252 1.00 25.73 -2.90
C PRO A 252 2.13 25.03 -3.67
N LEU A 253 2.56 23.87 -3.20
CA LEU A 253 3.69 23.10 -3.75
C LEU A 253 3.22 21.81 -4.41
N LEU A 254 2.46 21.02 -3.66
CA LEU A 254 1.95 19.70 -4.04
C LEU A 254 0.55 19.54 -3.43
N SER A 255 -0.39 18.98 -4.19
CA SER A 255 -1.73 18.69 -3.68
C SER A 255 -2.19 17.32 -4.13
N ASN A 256 -2.96 16.67 -3.29
CA ASN A 256 -3.66 15.43 -3.60
C ASN A 256 -5.07 15.44 -2.98
N ILE A 257 -5.74 14.30 -2.97
CA ILE A 257 -7.09 14.18 -2.41
C ILE A 257 -7.15 14.32 -0.88
N ASP A 258 -6.04 14.06 -0.19
CA ASP A 258 -5.94 14.11 1.27
C ASP A 258 -5.62 15.54 1.73
N GLY A 259 -4.74 16.25 1.01
CA GLY A 259 -4.31 17.58 1.42
C GLY A 259 -3.41 18.34 0.45
N ILE A 260 -2.90 19.48 0.92
CA ILE A 260 -2.08 20.43 0.17
C ILE A 260 -0.81 20.73 0.98
N TRP A 261 0.35 20.42 0.43
CA TRP A 261 1.63 20.96 0.89
C TRP A 261 1.83 22.37 0.34
N TYR A 262 2.22 23.29 1.20
CA TYR A 262 2.47 24.68 0.83
C TYR A 262 3.67 25.26 1.58
N TYR A 263 4.31 26.26 0.98
CA TYR A 263 5.35 27.07 1.59
C TYR A 263 4.73 28.34 2.18
N SER A 264 5.20 28.74 3.35
CA SER A 264 4.83 30.01 3.98
C SER A 264 5.98 30.55 4.83
N SER A 265 6.32 31.82 4.63
CA SER A 265 7.24 32.55 5.52
C SER A 265 6.56 33.18 6.74
N LYS A 266 5.22 33.06 6.85
CA LYS A 266 4.40 33.73 7.86
C LYS A 266 3.78 32.78 8.88
N GLY A 267 4.07 31.47 8.79
CA GLY A 267 3.39 30.45 9.58
C GLY A 267 2.26 29.74 8.83
N ALA A 268 1.50 28.93 9.56
CA ALA A 268 0.40 28.14 9.02
C ALA A 268 -0.80 28.99 8.58
N TYR A 269 -1.58 28.44 7.65
CA TYR A 269 -2.82 29.02 7.16
C TYR A 269 -3.98 28.77 8.13
N HIS A 270 -4.70 29.84 8.47
CA HIS A 270 -5.83 29.79 9.39
C HIS A 270 -7.03 30.53 8.79
N ASP A 271 -8.23 29.94 8.89
CA ASP A 271 -9.52 30.55 8.61
C ASP A 271 -10.60 29.95 9.54
N GLU A 272 -11.84 30.42 9.42
CA GLU A 272 -12.97 30.01 10.26
C GLU A 272 -13.41 28.53 10.09
N THR A 273 -12.94 27.85 9.05
CA THR A 273 -13.26 26.45 8.72
C THR A 273 -12.23 25.46 9.22
N GLU A 274 -11.18 25.94 9.91
CA GLU A 274 -10.19 25.08 10.56
C GLU A 274 -10.80 24.28 11.72
N GLY A 275 -10.44 23.01 11.83
CA GLY A 275 -10.88 22.11 12.89
C GLY A 275 -10.53 20.65 12.61
N THR A 276 -10.86 19.78 13.57
CA THR A 276 -10.45 18.36 13.53
C THR A 276 -11.57 17.40 13.12
N SER A 277 -12.77 17.91 12.86
CA SER A 277 -13.94 17.10 12.47
C SER A 277 -14.00 16.90 10.96
N LEU A 278 -14.87 16.00 10.48
CA LEU A 278 -15.21 15.96 9.06
C LEU A 278 -15.76 17.30 8.57
N CYS A 279 -15.60 17.54 7.27
CA CYS A 279 -15.94 18.78 6.56
C CYS A 279 -15.05 19.99 6.91
N GLN A 280 -14.20 19.89 7.93
CA GLN A 280 -13.20 20.90 8.30
C GLN A 280 -11.83 20.53 7.69
N TYR A 281 -10.86 21.42 7.84
CA TYR A 281 -9.45 21.13 7.55
C TYR A 281 -8.58 21.40 8.77
N LYS A 282 -7.37 20.86 8.80
CA LYS A 282 -6.37 21.20 9.81
C LYS A 282 -4.99 21.33 9.17
N ASN A 283 -4.09 22.01 9.86
CA ASN A 283 -2.66 21.85 9.59
C ASN A 283 -2.14 20.69 10.43
N ASP A 284 -1.85 19.55 9.80
CA ASP A 284 -1.36 18.35 10.48
C ASP A 284 0.16 18.25 10.51
N HIS A 285 0.84 18.98 9.63
CA HIS A 285 2.29 19.15 9.65
C HIS A 285 2.66 20.63 9.56
N CYS A 286 3.55 21.06 10.46
CA CYS A 286 3.88 22.48 10.65
C CYS A 286 5.38 22.72 10.62
N ASP A 287 5.80 23.74 9.87
CA ASP A 287 7.20 24.19 9.76
C ASP A 287 8.21 23.07 9.48
N CYS A 288 7.92 22.27 8.46
CA CYS A 288 8.71 21.12 8.04
C CYS A 288 9.67 21.46 6.90
N ASP A 289 10.67 20.59 6.71
CA ASP A 289 11.43 20.54 5.46
C ASP A 289 10.85 19.48 4.53
N LEU A 290 10.55 19.83 3.29
CA LEU A 290 9.92 18.94 2.31
C LEU A 290 10.86 18.64 1.14
N LEU A 291 10.89 17.39 0.69
CA LEU A 291 11.55 16.95 -0.53
C LEU A 291 10.57 16.15 -1.40
N ILE A 292 10.28 16.67 -2.59
CA ILE A 292 9.31 16.05 -3.50
C ILE A 292 10.05 15.28 -4.60
N ALA A 293 9.92 13.95 -4.64
CA ALA A 293 10.47 13.12 -5.71
C ALA A 293 9.49 12.98 -6.88
N SER A 294 8.19 12.88 -6.58
CA SER A 294 7.09 12.84 -7.55
C SER A 294 5.77 13.23 -6.88
N VAL A 295 4.69 13.34 -7.66
CA VAL A 295 3.35 13.68 -7.14
C VAL A 295 2.77 12.63 -6.18
N GLY A 296 3.37 11.42 -6.12
CA GLY A 296 3.00 10.35 -5.19
C GLY A 296 4.12 9.93 -4.24
N SER A 297 5.25 10.65 -4.26
CA SER A 297 6.46 10.27 -3.52
C SER A 297 7.16 11.53 -2.99
N TYR A 298 7.14 11.73 -1.68
CA TYR A 298 7.84 12.82 -1.00
C TYR A 298 8.32 12.39 0.39
N GLN A 299 9.32 13.10 0.90
CA GLN A 299 9.80 13.01 2.28
C GLN A 299 9.63 14.36 2.96
N TYR A 300 9.38 14.35 4.26
CA TYR A 300 9.44 15.56 5.06
C TYR A 300 10.16 15.31 6.38
N ILE A 301 10.80 16.35 6.92
CA ILE A 301 11.40 16.34 8.25
C ILE A 301 10.51 17.18 9.16
N GLU A 302 10.04 16.55 10.22
CA GLU A 302 9.27 17.16 11.31
C GLU A 302 9.89 16.69 12.63
N ASP A 303 10.14 17.62 13.56
CA ASP A 303 10.79 17.33 14.85
C ASP A 303 12.08 16.50 14.76
N GLY A 304 12.88 16.76 13.71
CA GLY A 304 14.14 16.06 13.44
C GLY A 304 14.01 14.63 12.92
N LYS A 305 12.79 14.15 12.64
CA LYS A 305 12.52 12.80 12.10
C LYS A 305 12.16 12.87 10.62
N CYS A 306 12.71 11.95 9.84
CA CYS A 306 12.36 11.79 8.42
C CYS A 306 11.08 10.94 8.30
N HIS A 307 10.09 11.47 7.59
CA HIS A 307 8.86 10.78 7.27
C HIS A 307 8.79 10.56 5.76
N THR A 308 8.54 9.32 5.34
CA THR A 308 8.50 8.94 3.93
C THR A 308 7.07 8.63 3.48
N CYS A 309 6.57 9.40 2.52
CA CYS A 309 5.31 9.13 1.83
C CYS A 309 5.61 8.63 0.41
N MET A 310 5.41 7.33 0.14
CA MET A 310 5.61 6.76 -1.19
C MET A 310 4.48 5.81 -1.58
N ARG A 311 3.91 6.02 -2.77
CA ARG A 311 2.88 5.15 -3.35
C ARG A 311 3.47 3.89 -3.97
N GLY A 312 2.86 2.75 -3.62
CA GLY A 312 3.29 1.43 -4.11
C GLY A 312 4.64 1.01 -3.52
N SER A 313 5.07 -0.20 -3.83
CA SER A 313 6.38 -0.71 -3.42
C SER A 313 7.50 -0.07 -4.24
N SER A 314 8.63 0.17 -3.60
CA SER A 314 9.87 0.63 -4.20
C SER A 314 10.91 -0.48 -4.20
N ALA A 315 11.99 -0.31 -4.96
CA ALA A 315 13.08 -1.27 -4.91
C ALA A 315 13.85 -1.18 -3.57
N LEU A 316 13.89 0.01 -2.98
CA LEU A 316 14.54 0.25 -1.69
C LEU A 316 13.80 -0.46 -0.53
N ASP A 317 12.49 -0.69 -0.66
CA ASP A 317 11.70 -1.49 0.31
C ASP A 317 12.21 -2.95 0.43
N GLN A 318 13.02 -3.44 -0.52
CA GLN A 318 13.56 -4.80 -0.49
C GLN A 318 14.80 -4.93 0.40
N VAL A 319 15.51 -3.83 0.65
CA VAL A 319 16.75 -3.79 1.43
C VAL A 319 16.63 -3.00 2.72
N LYS A 320 15.68 -2.06 2.79
CA LYS A 320 15.56 -1.10 3.88
C LYS A 320 14.09 -0.79 4.17
N ASN A 321 13.65 -0.97 5.41
CA ASN A 321 12.29 -0.59 5.80
C ASN A 321 12.10 0.93 5.69
N ARG A 322 10.90 1.38 5.34
CA ARG A 322 10.62 2.82 5.13
C ARG A 322 10.86 3.70 6.35
N GLU A 323 10.71 3.14 7.54
CA GLU A 323 10.96 3.83 8.80
C GLU A 323 12.45 4.16 9.00
N ASP A 324 13.34 3.41 8.33
CA ASP A 324 14.78 3.61 8.40
C ASP A 324 15.29 4.56 7.30
N TRP A 325 14.45 4.96 6.34
CA TRP A 325 14.87 5.76 5.20
C TRP A 325 15.37 7.14 5.62
N GLU A 326 16.52 7.52 5.09
CA GLU A 326 17.13 8.83 5.31
C GLU A 326 16.55 9.86 4.35
N PHE A 327 16.67 11.13 4.72
CA PHE A 327 16.20 12.22 3.89
C PHE A 327 17.03 12.32 2.60
N GLY A 328 16.38 12.12 1.46
CA GLY A 328 17.03 12.01 0.15
C GLY A 328 16.95 10.61 -0.46
N ASP A 329 16.78 9.55 0.35
CA ASP A 329 16.69 8.15 -0.12
C ASP A 329 15.57 7.98 -1.17
N ILE A 330 14.48 8.73 -1.01
CA ILE A 330 13.32 8.69 -1.92
C ILE A 330 13.66 9.05 -3.37
N LEU A 331 14.72 9.82 -3.61
CA LEU A 331 15.17 10.18 -4.96
C LEU A 331 15.75 8.98 -5.72
N ASN A 332 16.27 8.01 -4.97
CA ASN A 332 16.88 6.78 -5.48
C ASN A 332 15.93 5.57 -5.37
N ALA A 333 14.78 5.71 -4.70
CA ALA A 333 13.83 4.64 -4.47
C ALA A 333 13.21 4.04 -5.75
N ASN A 334 13.24 4.78 -6.86
CA ASN A 334 12.81 4.31 -8.18
C ASN A 334 13.92 3.60 -8.99
N GLY A 335 15.15 3.52 -8.46
CA GLY A 335 16.19 2.68 -9.04
C GLY A 335 15.68 1.24 -9.09
N LYS A 336 15.99 0.50 -10.15
CA LYS A 336 15.59 -0.91 -10.20
C LYS A 336 16.65 -1.70 -9.48
N LEU A 337 16.48 -1.89 -8.17
CA LEU A 337 17.17 -2.97 -7.48
C LEU A 337 16.60 -4.28 -8.03
N ASN A 338 17.36 -4.92 -8.90
CA ASN A 338 16.99 -6.19 -9.49
C ASN A 338 17.87 -7.27 -8.86
N TYR A 339 17.26 -8.14 -8.08
CA TYR A 339 17.87 -9.42 -7.78
C TYR A 339 17.75 -10.31 -9.00
N SER A 340 18.88 -10.82 -9.47
CA SER A 340 18.90 -11.90 -10.46
C SER A 340 19.58 -13.11 -9.85
N PHE A 341 19.24 -14.29 -10.34
CA PHE A 341 19.96 -15.50 -9.99
C PHE A 341 21.07 -15.76 -11.00
N ASP A 342 22.28 -15.93 -10.48
CA ASP A 342 23.47 -16.37 -11.17
C ASP A 342 23.81 -17.80 -10.71
N GLU A 343 23.99 -18.72 -11.66
CA GLU A 343 24.25 -20.14 -11.36
C GLU A 343 25.56 -20.37 -10.57
N GLU A 344 26.52 -19.44 -10.65
CA GLU A 344 27.77 -19.52 -9.89
C GLU A 344 27.66 -18.88 -8.51
N LYS A 345 27.02 -17.72 -8.43
CA LYS A 345 27.04 -16.85 -7.24
C LYS A 345 25.76 -16.90 -6.39
N GLY A 346 24.68 -17.47 -6.92
CA GLY A 346 23.35 -17.39 -6.31
C GLY A 346 22.68 -16.06 -6.65
N ILE A 347 21.97 -15.48 -5.69
CA ILE A 347 21.33 -14.17 -5.83
C ILE A 347 22.39 -13.07 -5.90
N VAL A 348 22.36 -12.29 -6.98
CA VAL A 348 23.20 -11.12 -7.17
C VAL A 348 22.32 -9.86 -7.20
N GLU A 349 22.82 -8.83 -6.55
CA GLU A 349 22.19 -7.51 -6.51
C GLU A 349 22.67 -6.69 -7.71
N ASN A 350 21.73 -6.25 -8.55
CA ASN A 350 22.01 -5.36 -9.66
C ASN A 350 21.35 -4.00 -9.39
N TYR A 351 22.15 -2.94 -9.39
CA TYR A 351 21.67 -1.58 -9.42
C TYR A 351 21.51 -1.15 -10.89
N ALA A 352 20.29 -0.88 -11.32
CA ALA A 352 19.97 -0.38 -12.65
C ALA A 352 19.27 0.99 -12.61
#